data_AF-A0A661JZV2-F1
#
_entry.id   AF-A0A661JZV2-F1
#
_cell.length_a   1.000
_cell.length_b   1.000
_cell.length_c   1.000
_cell.angle_alpha   90.00
_cell.angle_beta   90.00
_cell.angle_gamma   90.00
#
_symmetry.space_group_name_H-M   'P 1'
#
loop_
_entity.id
_entity.type
_entity.pdbx_description
1 polymer ?
#
loop_
_entity_poly.entity_id
_entity_poly.type
_entity_poly.pdbx_seq_one_letter_code
_entity_poly.pdbx_strand_id
1 'polypeptide(L)'
;MSRIGKMPIPLPDGVEVKISKGRIEVKGPKGKLSRDIIGNIKIKKDVKELRVVSLDENPKTRAFHGLMRTLINNMVVGVSQGFKKNLKVSGVG
;
A
#
# COMPACT_ATOMS: atom_id res chain seq x y z
N MET A 1 -2.68 17.40 -7.11
CA MET A 1 -2.18 16.20 -6.37
C MET A 1 -3.34 15.35 -5.92
N SER A 2 -3.21 14.01 -5.98
CA SER A 2 -4.26 13.09 -5.52
C SER A 2 -4.55 13.29 -4.04
N ARG A 3 -5.83 13.48 -3.66
CA ARG A 3 -6.25 13.61 -2.26
C ARG A 3 -5.91 12.36 -1.46
N ILE A 4 -6.10 11.18 -2.07
CA ILE A 4 -5.84 9.87 -1.47
C ILE A 4 -4.34 9.66 -1.22
N GLY A 5 -3.48 10.10 -2.14
CA GLY A 5 -2.03 9.93 -1.99
C GLY A 5 -1.41 10.73 -0.84
N LYS A 6 -2.05 11.83 -0.42
CA LYS A 6 -1.60 12.65 0.73
C LYS A 6 -1.93 12.03 2.09
N MET A 7 -2.84 11.06 2.12
CA MET A 7 -3.28 10.45 3.37
C MET A 7 -2.19 9.50 3.89
N PRO A 8 -1.79 9.62 5.17
CA PRO A 8 -0.88 8.65 5.77
C PRO A 8 -1.51 7.25 5.77
N ILE A 9 -0.66 6.23 5.81
CA ILE A 9 -1.04 4.83 5.94
C ILE A 9 -0.62 4.41 7.36
N PRO A 10 -1.58 4.17 8.28
CA PRO A 10 -1.25 3.71 9.62
C PRO A 10 -0.64 2.31 9.56
N LEU A 11 0.39 2.07 10.38
CA LEU A 11 1.02 0.77 10.54
C LEU A 11 0.50 0.12 11.83
N PRO A 12 -0.29 -0.97 11.74
CA PRO A 12 -0.68 -1.75 12.92
C PRO A 12 0.52 -2.41 13.58
N ASP A 13 0.41 -2.68 14.88
CA ASP A 13 1.43 -3.41 15.62
C ASP A 13 1.66 -4.81 15.01
N GLY A 14 2.93 -5.20 14.94
CA GLY A 14 3.34 -6.47 14.31
C GLY A 14 3.46 -6.43 12.78
N VAL A 15 3.27 -5.27 12.13
CA VAL A 15 3.55 -5.09 10.70
C VAL A 15 4.91 -4.43 10.50
N GLU A 16 5.83 -5.14 9.83
CA GLU A 16 7.16 -4.63 9.47
C GLU A 16 7.19 -4.23 7.99
N VAL A 17 7.70 -3.03 7.69
CA VAL A 17 7.90 -2.56 6.32
C VAL A 17 9.37 -2.31 6.02
N LYS A 18 9.85 -2.90 4.93
CA LYS A 18 11.20 -2.74 4.38
C LYS A 18 11.12 -2.13 2.99
N ILE A 19 11.98 -1.14 2.72
CA ILE A 19 12.05 -0.45 1.43
C ILE A 19 13.48 -0.59 0.94
N SER A 20 13.66 -1.28 -0.19
CA SER A 20 14.97 -1.62 -0.74
C SER A 20 14.98 -1.39 -2.26
N LYS A 21 15.88 -0.53 -2.75
CA LYS A 21 16.16 -0.32 -4.19
C LYS A 21 14.90 -0.20 -5.08
N GLY A 22 13.88 0.56 -4.64
CA GLY A 22 12.65 0.73 -5.41
C GLY A 22 11.63 -0.41 -5.26
N ARG A 23 11.81 -1.32 -4.31
CA ARG A 23 10.84 -2.34 -3.92
C ARG A 23 10.39 -2.11 -2.48
N ILE A 24 9.10 -2.31 -2.21
CA ILE A 24 8.52 -2.32 -0.87
C ILE A 24 8.12 -3.74 -0.50
N GLU A 25 8.51 -4.15 0.70
CA GLU A 25 8.12 -5.40 1.34
C GLU A 25 7.38 -5.09 2.63
N VAL A 26 6.22 -5.71 2.81
CA VAL A 26 5.36 -5.59 3.99
C VAL A 26 5.19 -6.99 4.57
N LYS A 27 5.59 -7.17 5.83
CA LYS A 27 5.46 -8.41 6.58
C LYS A 27 4.51 -8.20 7.74
N GLY A 28 3.67 -9.19 8.02
CA GLY A 28 2.75 -9.18 9.13
C GLY A 28 2.36 -10.60 9.55
N PRO A 29 1.43 -10.73 10.50
CA PRO A 29 1.04 -12.03 11.06
C PRO A 29 0.47 -13.00 10.02
N LYS A 30 -0.17 -12.50 8.96
CA LYS A 30 -0.78 -13.33 7.90
C LYS A 30 0.15 -13.61 6.72
N GLY A 31 1.38 -13.14 6.74
CA GLY A 31 2.39 -13.42 5.71
C GLY A 31 3.18 -12.20 5.27
N LYS A 32 3.77 -12.30 4.07
CA LYS A 32 4.58 -11.24 3.46
C LYS A 32 4.09 -10.91 2.06
N LEU A 33 4.07 -9.62 1.73
CA LEU A 33 3.77 -9.12 0.39
C LEU A 33 4.92 -8.23 -0.07
N SER A 34 5.24 -8.30 -1.36
CA SER A 34 6.26 -7.46 -1.98
C SER A 34 5.72 -6.83 -3.25
N ARG A 35 6.16 -5.61 -3.55
CA ARG A 35 5.80 -4.90 -4.78
C ARG A 35 6.88 -3.91 -5.17
N ASP A 36 7.02 -3.70 -6.48
CA ASP A 36 7.90 -2.67 -7.01
C ASP A 36 7.21 -1.30 -6.97
N ILE A 37 8.00 -0.28 -6.66
CA ILE A 37 7.59 1.13 -6.60
C ILE A 37 7.71 1.68 -8.01
N ILE A 38 6.58 2.14 -8.55
CA ILE A 38 6.49 2.64 -9.92
C ILE A 38 6.40 4.16 -9.90
N GLY A 39 7.16 4.80 -10.78
CA GLY A 39 7.20 6.25 -10.90
C GLY A 39 8.18 6.91 -9.93
N ASN A 40 8.29 8.24 -10.04
CA ASN A 40 9.23 9.02 -9.26
C ASN A 40 8.67 9.36 -7.87
N ILE A 41 8.56 8.33 -7.03
CA ILE A 41 7.88 8.39 -5.73
C ILE A 41 8.82 7.92 -4.63
N LYS A 42 8.85 8.66 -3.52
CA LYS A 42 9.57 8.31 -2.30
C LYS A 42 8.59 7.90 -1.21
N ILE A 43 8.88 6.80 -0.51
CA ILE A 43 8.12 6.37 0.66
C ILE A 43 8.90 6.79 1.90
N LYS A 44 8.27 7.60 2.75
CA LYS A 44 8.77 7.95 4.08
C LYS A 44 8.13 7.02 5.10
N LYS A 45 8.97 6.43 5.95
CA LYS A 45 8.56 5.57 7.06
C LYS A 45 8.78 6.33 8.36
N ASP A 46 7.69 6.58 9.06
CA ASP A 46 7.68 7.04 10.45
C ASP A 46 7.38 5.83 11.37
N VAL A 47 7.47 6.03 12.69
CA VAL A 47 7.33 4.93 13.67
C VAL A 47 5.95 4.25 13.60
N LYS A 48 4.89 5.02 13.35
CA LYS A 48 3.49 4.53 13.35
C LYS A 48 2.77 4.67 12.02
N GLU A 49 3.39 5.30 11.03
CA GLU A 49 2.75 5.58 9.75
C GLU A 49 3.73 5.61 8.58
N LEU A 50 3.20 5.35 7.38
CA LEU A 50 3.91 5.52 6.12
C LEU A 50 3.29 6.69 5.35
N ARG A 51 4.14 7.50 4.74
CA ARG A 51 3.75 8.59 3.85
C ARG A 51 4.35 8.39 2.48
N VAL A 52 3.51 8.43 1.46
CA VAL A 52 3.95 8.37 0.06
C VAL A 52 4.12 9.80 -0.45
N VAL A 53 5.29 10.12 -0.99
CA VAL A 53 5.68 11.47 -1.42
C VAL A 53 6.06 11.43 -2.91
N SER A 54 5.39 12.22 -3.73
CA SER A 54 5.80 12.44 -5.12
C SER A 54 7.04 13.33 -5.18
N LEU A 55 8.01 13.00 -6.03
CA LEU A 55 9.22 13.80 -6.22
C LEU A 55 9.10 14.80 -7.38
N ASP A 56 8.09 14.64 -8.23
CA ASP A 56 7.79 15.58 -9.31
C ASP A 56 6.27 15.81 -9.47
N GLU A 57 5.92 16.80 -10.27
CA GLU A 57 4.53 17.18 -10.56
C GLU A 57 4.00 16.62 -11.90
N ASN A 58 4.74 15.70 -12.52
CA ASN A 58 4.36 15.10 -13.80
C ASN A 58 2.97 14.44 -13.67
N PRO A 59 2.05 14.63 -14.63
CA PRO A 59 0.77 13.94 -14.66
C PRO A 59 0.85 12.43 -14.37
N LYS A 60 1.87 11.73 -14.89
CA LYS A 60 2.07 10.29 -14.65
C LYS A 60 2.41 9.99 -13.19
N THR A 61 3.37 10.71 -12.60
CA THR A 61 3.75 10.54 -11.19
C THR A 61 2.60 10.89 -10.25
N ARG A 62 1.78 11.89 -10.58
CA ARG A 62 0.57 12.21 -9.80
C ARG A 62 -0.47 11.09 -9.80
N ALA A 63 -0.61 10.36 -10.92
CA ALA A 63 -1.46 9.18 -10.99
C ALA A 63 -0.88 8.01 -10.16
N PHE A 64 0.43 7.76 -10.30
CA PHE A 64 1.11 6.72 -9.53
C PHE A 64 1.11 6.99 -8.02
N HIS A 65 1.10 8.26 -7.60
CA HIS A 65 1.07 8.63 -6.18
C HIS A 65 -0.13 8.04 -5.43
N GLY A 66 -1.34 8.25 -5.98
CA GLY A 66 -2.55 7.70 -5.39
C GLY A 66 -2.61 6.18 -5.48
N LEU A 67 -2.18 5.61 -6.61
CA LEU A 67 -2.13 4.17 -6.82
C LEU A 67 -1.21 3.48 -5.80
N MET A 68 0.03 3.96 -5.67
CA MET A 68 1.02 3.40 -4.76
C MET A 68 0.55 3.47 -3.31
N ARG A 69 -0.05 4.59 -2.89
CA ARG A 69 -0.64 4.70 -1.55
C ARG A 69 -1.70 3.62 -1.31
N THR A 70 -2.63 3.43 -2.24
CA THR A 70 -3.69 2.42 -2.11
C THR A 70 -3.14 1.00 -2.10
N LEU A 71 -2.17 0.70 -2.97
CA LEU A 71 -1.53 -0.62 -3.01
C LEU A 71 -0.82 -0.96 -1.71
N ILE A 72 -0.04 -0.01 -1.16
CA ILE A 72 0.68 -0.21 0.10
C ILE A 72 -0.30 -0.38 1.26
N ASN A 73 -1.35 0.44 1.31
CA ASN A 73 -2.40 0.30 2.31
C ASN A 73 -3.07 -1.08 2.25
N ASN A 74 -3.38 -1.56 1.05
CA ASN A 74 -3.97 -2.89 0.85
C ASN A 74 -3.00 -4.01 1.25
N MET A 75 -1.69 -3.84 1.03
CA MET A 75 -0.69 -4.79 1.51
C MET A 75 -0.66 -4.84 3.05
N VAL A 76 -0.67 -3.68 3.72
CA VAL A 76 -0.71 -3.58 5.19
C VAL A 76 -1.98 -4.24 5.75
N VAL A 77 -3.15 -3.92 5.20
CA VAL A 77 -4.43 -4.54 5.59
C VAL A 77 -4.42 -6.05 5.29
N GLY A 78 -3.86 -6.45 4.15
CA GLY A 78 -3.78 -7.86 3.75
C GLY A 78 -2.93 -8.72 4.68
N VAL A 79 -1.76 -8.24 5.12
CA VAL A 79 -0.90 -9.00 6.04
C VAL A 79 -1.34 -8.94 7.50
N SER A 80 -2.20 -7.99 7.87
CA SER A 80 -2.73 -7.83 9.23
C SER A 80 -4.12 -8.47 9.39
N GLN A 81 -5.11 -7.94 8.67
CA GLN A 81 -6.52 -8.35 8.75
C GLN A 81 -6.88 -9.43 7.72
N GLY A 82 -6.17 -9.50 6.60
CA GLY A 82 -6.53 -10.38 5.49
C GLY A 82 -7.68 -9.80 4.66
N PHE A 83 -8.18 -10.58 3.71
CA PHE A 83 -9.27 -10.16 2.82
C PHE A 83 -10.23 -11.32 2.59
N LYS A 84 -11.53 -11.03 2.55
CA LYS A 84 -12.59 -12.00 2.26
C LYS A 84 -13.55 -11.41 1.24
N LYS A 85 -13.93 -12.21 0.23
CA LYS A 85 -15.06 -11.93 -0.66
C LYS A 85 -16.10 -13.02 -0.45
N ASN A 86 -17.33 -12.63 -0.16
CA ASN A 86 -18.46 -13.54 -0.11
C ASN A 86 -19.08 -13.60 -1.50
N LEU A 87 -19.16 -14.79 -2.08
CA LEU A 87 -19.83 -15.04 -3.35
C LEU A 87 -21.17 -15.69 -3.05
N LYS A 88 -22.25 -15.17 -3.65
CA LYS A 88 -23.58 -15.77 -3.59
C LYS A 88 -23.85 -16.49 -4.91
N VAL A 89 -24.12 -17.77 -4.83
CA VAL A 89 -24.55 -18.59 -5.96
C VAL A 89 -26.08 -18.65 -5.93
N SER A 90 -26.73 -18.44 -7.07
CA SER A 90 -28.17 -18.55 -7.23
C SER A 90 -28.47 -19.62 -8.27
N GLY A 91 -29.19 -20.67 -7.88
CA GLY A 91 -29.64 -21.76 -8.73
C GLY A 91 -30.88 -22.40 -8.11
N VAL A 92 -31.64 -23.14 -8.91
CA VAL A 92 -32.77 -23.96 -8.42
C VAL A 92 -32.29 -25.27 -7.77
N GLY A 93 -30.98 -25.53 -7.79
CA GLY A 93 -30.24 -26.67 -7.26
C GLY A 93 -28.79 -26.57 -7.68
#